data_AF-A0A7X1ZE11-F1
#
_entry.id   AF-A0A7X1ZE11-F1
#
_cell.length_a   1.000
_cell.length_b   1.000
_cell.length_c   1.000
_cell.angle_alpha   90.00
_cell.angle_beta   90.00
_cell.angle_gamma   90.00
#
_symmetry.space_group_name_H-M   'P 1'
#
loop_
_entity.id
_entity.type
_entity.pdbx_description
1 polymer ?
#
loop_
_entity_poly.entity_id
_entity_poly.type
_entity_poly.pdbx_seq_one_letter_code
_entity_poly.pdbx_strand_id
1 'polypeptide(L)' 'MPIRVTARHPIRRAGRHWPAEPVTVPDGDLTDAQVEALRVEPELTVEDVAPAKPPKEKPPAK' A
#
# COMPACT_ATOMS: atom_id res chain seq x y z
N MET A 1 -3.52 9.87 4.34
CA MET A 1 -4.54 8.87 3.94
C MET A 1 -3.84 7.52 3.71
N PRO A 2 -4.46 6.37 4.00
CA PRO A 2 -3.83 5.08 3.72
C PRO A 2 -3.65 4.90 2.22
N ILE A 3 -2.54 4.29 1.82
CA ILE A 3 -2.22 4.04 0.41
C ILE A 3 -2.11 2.54 0.16
N ARG A 4 -2.39 2.12 -1.07
CA ARG A 4 -2.13 0.77 -1.55
C ARG A 4 -1.00 0.82 -2.55
N VAL A 5 0.04 0.05 -2.30
CA VAL A 5 1.22 -0.05 -3.16
C VAL A 5 1.24 -1.43 -3.78
N THR A 6 1.24 -1.50 -5.10
CA THR A 6 1.40 -2.75 -5.85
C THR A 6 2.70 -2.68 -6.63
N ALA A 7 3.60 -3.65 -6.44
CA ALA A 7 4.81 -3.74 -7.22
C ALA A 7 4.65 -4.71 -8.38
N ARG A 8 5.18 -4.38 -9.55
CA ARG A 8 5.19 -5.29 -10.71
C ARG A 8 6.06 -6.52 -10.47
N HIS A 9 7.14 -6.35 -9.71
CA HIS A 9 8.01 -7.41 -9.23
C HIS A 9 8.54 -7.03 -7.84
N PRO A 10 9.10 -7.98 -7.05
CA PRO A 10 9.66 -7.65 -5.75
C PRO A 10 10.78 -6.60 -5.87
N ILE A 11 10.64 -5.48 -5.16
CA ILE A 11 11.62 -4.39 -5.16
C ILE A 11 11.82 -3.80 -3.78
N ARG A 12 12.90 -3.04 -3.61
CA ARG A 12 13.13 -2.21 -2.42
C ARG A 12 13.09 -0.74 -2.79
N ARG A 13 12.23 0.02 -2.11
CA ARG A 13 12.07 1.47 -2.29
C ARG A 13 11.64 2.10 -0.97
N ALA A 14 12.07 3.33 -0.72
CA ALA A 14 11.78 4.06 0.53
C ALA A 14 12.21 3.31 1.81
N GLY A 15 13.27 2.48 1.73
CA GLY A 15 13.78 1.69 2.85
C GLY A 15 12.94 0.43 3.18
N ARG A 16 11.89 0.14 2.41
CA ARG A 16 10.99 -1.00 2.60
C ARG A 16 11.05 -1.95 1.41
N HIS A 17 10.84 -3.24 1.68
CA HIS A 17 10.63 -4.24 0.64
C HIS A 17 9.15 -4.28 0.24
N TRP A 18 8.90 -4.22 -1.06
CA TRP A 18 7.59 -4.29 -1.68
C TRP A 18 7.47 -5.61 -2.46
N PRO A 19 6.65 -6.56 -1.99
CA PRO A 19 6.39 -7.79 -2.73
C PRO A 19 5.56 -7.48 -3.99
N ALA A 20 5.48 -8.45 -4.91
CA ALA A 20 4.60 -8.34 -6.09
C ALA A 20 3.10 -8.39 -5.73
N GLU A 21 2.76 -8.61 -4.46
CA GLU A 21 1.40 -8.55 -3.95
C GLU A 21 1.04 -7.13 -3.49
N PRO A 22 -0.22 -6.68 -3.67
CA PRO A 22 -0.64 -5.37 -3.20
C PRO A 22 -0.57 -5.25 -1.68
N VAL A 23 0.13 -4.22 -1.19
CA VAL A 23 0.29 -3.91 0.24
C VAL A 23 -0.47 -2.64 0.58
N THR A 24 -1.32 -2.70 1.59
CA THR A 24 -1.94 -1.49 2.16
C THR A 24 -1.08 -0.95 3.29
N VAL A 25 -0.77 0.33 3.19
CA VAL A 25 0.05 1.08 4.13
C VAL A 25 -0.86 2.05 4.88
N PRO A 26 -0.91 1.98 6.22
CA PRO A 26 -1.71 2.90 7.00
C PRO A 26 -1.18 4.32 6.92
N ASP A 27 -2.05 5.29 7.23
CA ASP A 27 -1.67 6.69 7.25
C ASP A 27 -0.58 6.96 8.31
N GLY A 28 0.45 7.71 7.95
CA GLY A 28 1.58 8.02 8.83
C GLY A 28 2.67 6.94 8.97
N ASP A 29 2.52 5.77 8.34
CA ASP A 29 3.57 4.73 8.31
C ASP A 29 4.73 5.09 7.36
N LEU A 30 4.47 6.02 6.43
CA LEU A 30 5.46 6.60 5.52
C LEU A 30 5.41 8.12 5.61
N THR A 31 6.58 8.75 5.48
CA THR A 31 6.68 10.20 5.33
C THR A 31 6.27 10.64 3.92
N ASP A 32 5.92 11.92 3.76
CA ASP A 32 5.52 12.46 2.46
C ASP A 32 6.61 12.24 1.38
N ALA A 33 7.89 12.42 1.75
CA ALA A 33 9.02 12.16 0.86
C ALA A 33 9.14 10.68 0.45
N GLN A 34 8.78 9.75 1.35
CA GLN A 34 8.74 8.33 1.02
C GLN A 34 7.58 8.01 0.09
N VAL A 35 6.40 8.59 0.31
CA VAL A 35 5.25 8.41 -0.58
C VAL A 35 5.53 8.96 -1.97
N GLU A 36 6.15 10.13 -2.08
CA GLU A 36 6.61 10.68 -3.37
C GLU A 36 7.61 9.75 -4.05
N ALA A 37 8.59 9.22 -3.32
CA ALA A 37 9.57 8.29 -3.86
C ALA A 37 8.96 6.97 -4.39
N LEU A 38 7.79 6.57 -3.87
CA LEU A 38 7.01 5.44 -4.38
C LEU A 38 6.18 5.83 -5.61
N ARG A 39 5.58 7.02 -5.62
CA ARG A 39 4.75 7.51 -6.72
C ARG A 39 5.56 7.78 -8.00
N VAL A 40 6.84 8.13 -7.87
CA VAL A 40 7.75 8.31 -9.03
C VAL A 40 8.37 7.01 -9.54
N GLU A 41 8.26 5.91 -8.79
CA GLU A 41 8.87 4.64 -9.17
C GLU A 41 8.01 3.95 -10.25
N PRO A 42 8.53 3.73 -11.48
CA PRO A 42 7.73 3.17 -12.58
C PRO A 42 7.24 1.74 -12.32
N GLU A 43 7.97 0.99 -11.48
CA GLU A 43 7.65 -0.39 -11.13
C GLU A 43 6.63 -0.50 -9.99
N LEU A 44 6.20 0.63 -9.41
CA LEU A 44 5.18 0.71 -8.37
C LEU A 44 3.93 1.42 -8.87
N THR A 45 2.78 0.89 -8.50
CA THR A 45 1.50 1.58 -8.59
C THR A 45 1.07 1.96 -7.18
N VAL A 46 0.84 3.24 -6.95
CA VAL A 46 0.37 3.77 -5.67
C VAL A 46 -1.03 4.32 -5.84
N GLU A 47 -1.98 3.78 -5.08
CA GLU A 47 -3.38 4.21 -5.07
C GLU A 47 -3.74 4.77 -3.70
N ASP A 48 -4.44 5.90 -3.66
CA ASP A 48 -5.02 6.41 -2.42
C ASP A 48 -6.25 5.56 -2.07
N VAL A 49 -6.21 4.90 -0.90
CA VAL A 49 -7.34 4.10 -0.42
C VAL A 49 -8.18 5.01 0.45
N ALA A 50 -9.44 5.23 0.08
CA ALA A 50 -10.38 5.82 1.02
C ALA A 50 -10.37 4.98 2.30
N PRO A 51 -10.39 5.56 3.51
CA PRO A 51 -10.44 4.78 4.74
C PRO A 51 -11.71 3.92 4.70
N ALA A 52 -11.54 2.67 4.30
CA ALA A 52 -12.61 1.71 4.30
C ALA A 52 -12.99 1.54 5.77
N LYS A 53 -14.26 1.82 6.09
CA LYS A 53 -14.89 1.20 7.26
C LYS A 53 -14.46 -0.28 7.25
N PRO A 54 -14.04 -0.84 8.41
CA PRO A 54 -13.45 -2.17 8.45
C PRO A 54 -14.33 -3.17 7.70
N PRO A 55 -13.73 -4.10 6.94
CA PRO A 55 -14.48 -5.06 6.17
C PRO A 55 -15.42 -5.79 7.14
N LYS A 56 -16.73 -5.81 6.82
CA LYS A 56 -17.67 -6.70 7.49
C LYS A 56 -17.09 -8.12 7.35
N GLU A 57 -16.56 -8.61 8.46
CA GLU A 57 -16.20 -10.01 8.67
C GLU A 57 -17.39 -10.84 8.16
N LYS A 58 -17.15 -11.75 7.21
CA LYS A 58 -18.19 -12.71 6.82
C LYS A 58 -18.62 -13.43 8.10
N PRO A 59 -19.91 -13.46 8.47
CA PRO A 59 -20.33 -14.19 9.66
C PRO A 59 -20.00 -15.68 9.46
N PRO A 60 -19.55 -16.40 10.51
CA PRO A 60 -19.27 -17.82 10.41
C PRO A 60 -20.55 -18.54 9.96
N ALA A 61 -20.42 -19.35 8.91
CA ALA A 61 -21.47 -20.25 8.48
C ALA A 61 -21.80 -21.21 9.63
N LYS A 62 -23.06 -21.22 10.03
CA LYS A 62 -23.62 -22.09 11.07
C LYS A 62 -24.00 -23.45 10.50
#